data_AF-A0A0Q5FWW4-F1
#
_entry.id   AF-A0A0Q5FWW4-F1
#
_cell.length_a   1.000
_cell.length_b   1.000
_cell.length_c   1.000
_cell.angle_alpha   90.00
_cell.angle_beta   90.00
_cell.angle_gamma   90.00
#
_symmetry.space_group_name_H-M   'P 1'
#
loop_
_entity.id
_entity.type
_entity.pdbx_description
1 polymer ?
#
loop_
_entity_poly.entity_id
_entity_poly.type
_entity_poly.pdbx_seq_one_letter_code
_entity_poly.pdbx_strand_id
1 'polypeptide(L)'
;MTRRLTWTIGAGVATLVIAGAAVWLWQSTSVPRPAPASPAATVAPTADAQALAQQQLDEHLESCTAEEITGGAVPEGCGIRIPWGTEFAAVASVRFRIERMPVLELTDDGFIADGGVLVATVSGTGQDGAARTETYRTESWSVRGNVAADGDRVDLDVW
;
A
#
# COMPACT_ATOMS: atom_id res chain seq x y z
N MET A 1 -64.11 -37.52 50.20
CA MET A 1 -63.30 -36.28 50.11
C MET A 1 -61.85 -36.73 50.02
N THR A 2 -61.19 -36.76 48.86
CA THR A 2 -60.23 -35.71 48.41
C THR A 2 -59.84 -35.99 46.94
N ARG A 3 -60.43 -35.28 45.97
CA ARG A 3 -60.16 -35.47 44.51
C ARG A 3 -59.82 -34.18 43.77
N ARG A 4 -59.41 -33.12 44.48
CA ARG A 4 -59.23 -31.78 43.87
C ARG A 4 -57.80 -31.24 43.86
N LEU A 5 -56.81 -31.95 44.40
CA LEU A 5 -55.46 -31.41 44.56
C LEU A 5 -54.45 -31.75 43.46
N THR A 6 -54.79 -32.66 42.54
CA THR A 6 -53.82 -33.20 41.56
C THR A 6 -53.77 -32.45 40.22
N TRP A 7 -54.66 -31.49 39.97
CA TRP A 7 -54.79 -30.86 38.65
C TRP A 7 -53.95 -29.58 38.45
N THR A 8 -53.50 -28.94 39.53
CA THR A 8 -52.77 -27.66 39.45
C THR A 8 -51.28 -27.81 39.17
N ILE A 9 -50.68 -28.98 39.46
CA ILE A 9 -49.23 -29.20 39.26
C ILE A 9 -48.91 -29.52 37.79
N GLY A 10 -49.79 -30.23 37.07
CA GLY A 10 -49.56 -30.58 35.66
C GLY A 10 -49.59 -29.38 34.71
N ALA A 11 -50.46 -28.39 34.97
CA ALA A 11 -50.59 -27.21 34.13
C ALA A 11 -49.36 -26.28 34.24
N GLY A 12 -48.81 -26.08 35.44
CA GLY A 12 -47.67 -25.20 35.68
C GLY A 12 -46.38 -25.68 34.99
N VAL A 13 -46.12 -27.00 35.03
CA VAL A 13 -44.94 -27.62 34.39
C VAL A 13 -45.02 -27.51 32.87
N ALA A 14 -46.20 -27.72 32.27
CA ALA A 14 -46.38 -27.60 30.83
C ALA A 14 -46.11 -26.18 30.32
N THR A 15 -46.58 -25.14 31.02
CA THR A 15 -46.30 -23.75 30.67
C THR A 15 -44.81 -23.38 30.79
N LEU A 16 -44.10 -23.90 31.80
CA LEU A 16 -42.66 -23.66 31.96
C LEU A 16 -41.83 -24.31 30.85
N VAL A 17 -42.20 -25.51 30.40
CA VAL A 17 -41.51 -26.20 29.29
C VAL A 17 -41.75 -25.48 27.96
N ILE A 18 -42.96 -25.00 27.68
CA ILE A 18 -43.27 -24.27 26.45
C ILE A 18 -42.56 -22.91 26.42
N ALA A 19 -42.52 -22.19 27.55
CA ALA A 19 -41.80 -20.92 27.63
C ALA A 19 -40.29 -21.11 27.47
N GLY A 20 -39.71 -22.15 28.08
CA GLY A 20 -38.29 -22.51 27.92
C GLY A 20 -37.93 -22.85 26.47
N ALA A 21 -38.75 -23.64 25.79
CA ALA A 21 -38.54 -23.99 24.39
C ALA A 21 -38.65 -22.77 23.46
N ALA A 22 -39.60 -21.87 23.71
CA ALA A 22 -39.75 -20.64 22.92
C ALA A 22 -38.56 -19.68 23.06
N VAL A 23 -38.00 -19.54 24.28
CA VAL A 23 -36.80 -18.72 24.51
C VAL A 23 -35.56 -19.36 23.85
N TRP A 24 -35.44 -20.69 23.88
CA TRP A 24 -34.32 -21.40 23.24
C TRP A 24 -34.36 -21.31 21.71
N LEU A 25 -35.55 -21.41 21.12
CA LEU A 25 -35.76 -21.22 19.68
C LEU A 25 -35.48 -19.77 19.23
N TRP A 26 -35.79 -18.77 20.07
CA TRP A 26 -35.51 -17.37 19.75
C TRP A 26 -34.01 -17.05 19.81
N GLN A 27 -33.27 -17.63 20.76
CA GLN A 27 -31.82 -17.40 20.90
C GLN A 27 -30.97 -18.11 19.84
N SER A 28 -31.55 -19.06 19.08
CA SER A 28 -30.82 -19.85 18.08
C SER A 28 -30.73 -19.20 16.69
N THR A 29 -31.34 -18.03 16.47
CA THR A 29 -31.49 -17.43 15.12
C THR A 29 -30.43 -16.41 14.74
N SER A 30 -29.43 -16.14 15.57
CA SER A 30 -28.26 -15.35 15.16
C SER A 30 -27.19 -16.24 14.55
N VAL A 31 -27.47 -16.84 13.39
CA VAL A 31 -26.41 -17.31 12.49
C VAL A 31 -25.82 -16.04 11.87
N PRO A 32 -24.56 -15.67 12.14
CA PRO A 32 -23.91 -14.63 11.36
C PRO A 32 -23.95 -15.12 9.92
N ARG A 33 -24.71 -14.44 9.06
CA ARG A 33 -24.62 -14.66 7.61
C ARG A 33 -23.13 -14.49 7.29
N PRO A 34 -22.41 -15.52 6.82
CA PRO A 34 -21.09 -15.28 6.29
C PRO A 34 -21.32 -14.26 5.18
N ALA A 35 -20.68 -13.09 5.30
CA ALA A 35 -20.59 -12.19 4.17
C ALA A 35 -20.15 -13.07 2.98
N PRO A 36 -20.76 -12.94 1.79
CA PRO A 36 -20.15 -13.55 0.63
C PRO A 36 -18.72 -13.04 0.64
N ALA A 37 -17.76 -13.94 0.86
CA ALA A 37 -16.38 -13.65 0.55
C ALA A 37 -16.44 -13.39 -0.95
N SER A 38 -16.50 -12.12 -1.34
CA SER A 38 -16.05 -11.73 -2.66
C SER A 38 -14.70 -12.43 -2.76
N PRO A 39 -14.50 -13.37 -3.69
CA PRO A 39 -13.15 -13.78 -3.97
C PRO A 39 -12.46 -12.48 -4.35
N ALA A 40 -11.59 -11.97 -3.48
CA ALA A 40 -10.48 -11.17 -3.93
C ALA A 40 -9.77 -12.13 -4.88
N ALA A 41 -10.17 -12.09 -6.13
CA ALA A 41 -9.48 -12.79 -7.18
C ALA A 41 -8.13 -12.10 -7.21
N THR A 42 -7.15 -12.70 -6.54
CA THR A 42 -5.74 -12.43 -6.77
C THR A 42 -5.47 -12.91 -8.18
N VAL A 43 -5.89 -12.10 -9.16
CA VAL A 43 -5.51 -12.30 -10.55
C VAL A 43 -4.04 -11.94 -10.54
N ALA A 44 -3.19 -12.97 -10.55
CA ALA A 44 -1.78 -12.75 -10.78
C ALA A 44 -1.65 -11.91 -12.06
N PRO A 45 -0.89 -10.79 -12.02
CA PRO A 45 -0.79 -9.92 -13.17
C PRO A 45 -0.29 -10.71 -14.38
N THR A 46 -0.86 -10.44 -15.53
CA THR A 46 -0.40 -11.04 -16.78
C THR A 46 1.01 -10.52 -17.08
N ALA A 47 1.81 -11.30 -17.83
CA ALA A 47 3.12 -10.85 -18.29
C ALA A 47 3.04 -9.50 -19.05
N ASP A 48 1.93 -9.28 -19.75
CA ASP A 48 1.66 -8.04 -20.48
C ASP A 48 1.45 -6.84 -19.53
N ALA A 49 0.70 -7.02 -18.43
CA ALA A 49 0.50 -5.96 -17.44
C ALA A 49 1.81 -5.55 -16.76
N GLN A 50 2.67 -6.51 -16.44
CA GLN A 50 3.98 -6.21 -15.85
C GLN A 50 4.88 -5.46 -16.83
N ALA A 51 4.89 -5.84 -18.11
CA ALA A 51 5.69 -5.14 -19.12
C ALA A 51 5.20 -3.70 -19.33
N LEU A 52 3.89 -3.47 -19.38
CA LEU A 52 3.30 -2.13 -19.49
C LEU A 52 3.62 -1.27 -18.25
N ALA A 53 3.49 -1.83 -17.05
CA ALA A 53 3.84 -1.14 -15.81
C ALA A 53 5.33 -0.78 -15.77
N GLN A 54 6.22 -1.69 -16.15
CA GLN A 54 7.66 -1.40 -16.22
C GLN A 54 7.94 -0.23 -17.18
N GLN A 55 7.35 -0.26 -18.37
CA GLN A 55 7.54 0.82 -19.35
C GLN A 55 7.08 2.17 -18.80
N GLN A 56 5.88 2.23 -18.20
CA GLN A 56 5.34 3.47 -17.63
C GLN A 56 6.21 3.99 -16.47
N LEU A 57 6.73 3.09 -15.63
CA LEU A 57 7.65 3.48 -14.56
C LEU A 57 8.95 4.05 -15.14
N ASP A 58 9.54 3.39 -16.13
CA ASP A 58 10.79 3.82 -16.75
C ASP A 58 10.64 5.23 -17.35
N GLU A 59 9.58 5.47 -18.13
CA GLU A 59 9.27 6.78 -18.73
C GLU A 59 9.07 7.87 -17.65
N HIS A 60 8.39 7.54 -16.55
CA HIS A 60 8.18 8.45 -15.43
C HIS A 60 9.48 8.81 -14.71
N LEU A 61 10.34 7.81 -14.44
CA LEU A 61 11.63 8.02 -13.78
C LEU A 61 12.61 8.79 -14.66
N GLU A 62 12.58 8.59 -15.97
CA GLU A 62 13.34 9.39 -16.93
C GLU A 62 12.88 10.86 -16.88
N SER A 63 11.56 11.11 -16.87
CA SER A 63 11.03 12.46 -16.72
C SER A 63 11.46 13.13 -15.41
N CYS A 64 11.39 12.40 -14.29
CA CYS A 64 11.82 12.87 -12.97
C CYS A 64 13.31 13.26 -12.88
N THR A 65 14.16 12.70 -13.75
CA THR A 65 15.61 12.91 -13.71
C THR A 65 16.15 13.70 -14.91
N ALA A 66 15.28 14.14 -15.81
CA ALA A 66 15.66 14.89 -17.01
C ALA A 66 16.20 16.29 -16.69
N GLU A 67 15.64 16.94 -15.66
CA GLU A 67 15.96 18.32 -15.31
C GLU A 67 16.77 18.43 -14.01
N GLU A 68 17.56 19.50 -13.92
CA GLU A 68 18.22 19.86 -12.67
C GLU A 68 17.20 20.52 -11.74
N ILE A 69 17.09 19.99 -10.53
CA ILE A 69 16.19 20.50 -9.51
C ILE A 69 16.88 21.64 -8.79
N THR A 70 16.18 22.77 -8.63
CA THR A 70 16.68 23.92 -7.90
C THR A 70 16.11 23.94 -6.47
N GLY A 71 16.90 24.42 -5.51
CA GLY A 71 16.51 24.51 -4.10
C GLY A 71 16.45 23.17 -3.34
N GLY A 72 16.81 22.05 -3.97
CA GLY A 72 16.89 20.74 -3.33
C GLY A 72 15.55 20.06 -3.03
N ALA A 73 14.42 20.63 -3.48
CA ALA A 73 13.11 20.04 -3.32
C ALA A 73 12.82 19.07 -4.48
N VAL A 74 12.86 17.76 -4.20
CA VAL A 74 12.47 16.74 -5.19
C VAL A 74 10.97 16.86 -5.49
N PRO A 75 10.56 16.87 -6.78
CA PRO A 75 9.14 16.87 -7.14
C PRO A 75 8.39 15.69 -6.50
N GLU A 76 7.14 15.95 -6.10
CA GLU A 76 6.26 14.89 -5.62
C GLU A 76 6.07 13.83 -6.71
N GLY A 77 5.88 12.58 -6.29
CA GLY A 77 5.67 11.47 -7.19
C GLY A 77 6.94 10.91 -7.85
N CYS A 78 8.15 11.41 -7.58
CA CYS A 78 9.35 10.81 -8.16
C CYS A 78 9.89 9.59 -7.38
N GLY A 79 9.38 9.33 -6.16
CA GLY A 79 9.85 8.20 -5.33
C GLY A 79 11.34 8.30 -4.94
N ILE A 80 11.95 9.48 -5.11
CA ILE A 80 13.35 9.75 -4.80
C ILE A 80 13.40 10.47 -3.46
N ARG A 81 13.85 9.77 -2.43
CA ARG A 81 14.30 10.42 -1.19
C ARG A 81 15.80 10.59 -1.22
N ILE A 82 16.27 11.82 -1.09
CA ILE A 82 17.69 12.12 -0.96
C ILE A 82 18.04 12.11 0.54
N PRO A 83 18.90 11.19 1.02
CA PRO A 83 19.58 11.34 2.29
C PRO A 83 20.87 12.13 2.07
N TRP A 84 20.74 13.44 1.87
CA TRP A 84 21.83 14.41 1.86
C TRP A 84 22.77 14.14 3.03
N GLY A 85 24.08 14.18 2.79
CA GLY A 85 25.04 14.20 3.88
C GLY A 85 24.98 15.52 4.65
N THR A 86 25.37 15.49 5.92
CA THR A 86 25.39 16.65 6.83
C THR A 86 26.31 17.79 6.38
N GLU A 87 27.06 17.62 5.29
CA GLU A 87 28.04 18.56 4.74
C GLU A 87 27.47 19.84 4.12
N PHE A 88 26.18 19.91 3.79
CA PHE A 88 25.55 21.12 3.23
C PHE A 88 24.75 21.89 4.28
N ALA A 89 25.01 23.19 4.37
CA ALA A 89 24.16 24.13 5.11
C ALA A 89 22.93 24.56 4.28
N ALA A 90 23.09 24.62 2.96
CA ALA A 90 22.00 24.89 2.02
C ALA A 90 22.30 24.23 0.66
N VAL A 91 21.28 23.68 0.00
CA VAL A 91 21.39 23.14 -1.35
C VAL A 91 20.83 24.13 -2.36
N ALA A 92 21.61 24.37 -3.42
CA ALA A 92 21.25 25.23 -4.53
C ALA A 92 20.64 24.42 -5.67
N SER A 93 21.25 23.28 -6.03
CA SER A 93 20.70 22.40 -7.05
C SER A 93 21.09 20.93 -6.87
N VAL A 94 20.27 20.06 -7.48
CA VAL A 94 20.46 18.61 -7.52
C VAL A 94 20.25 18.14 -8.94
N ARG A 95 21.23 17.39 -9.46
CA ARG A 95 21.10 16.67 -10.72
C ARG A 95 21.07 15.18 -10.45
N PHE A 96 19.99 14.54 -10.87
CA PHE A 96 19.87 13.10 -10.79
C PHE A 96 20.35 12.44 -12.07
N ARG A 97 20.83 11.21 -11.92
CA ARG A 97 21.10 10.29 -13.03
C ARG A 97 20.81 8.88 -12.56
N ILE A 98 20.04 8.16 -13.35
CA ILE A 98 19.80 6.73 -13.10
C ILE A 98 20.87 5.95 -13.86
N GLU A 99 21.70 5.20 -13.13
CA GLU A 99 22.70 4.32 -13.74
C GLU A 99 22.11 2.96 -14.10
N ARG A 100 21.08 2.53 -13.36
CA ARG A 100 20.32 1.31 -13.63
C ARG A 100 18.87 1.51 -13.21
N MET A 101 17.93 1.21 -14.10
CA MET A 101 16.51 1.19 -13.75
C MET A 101 16.19 0.11 -12.73
N PRO A 102 15.30 0.42 -11.77
CA PRO A 102 14.74 -0.60 -10.91
C PRO A 102 13.81 -1.51 -11.70
N VAL A 103 13.73 -2.78 -11.29
CA VAL A 103 12.82 -3.76 -11.88
C VAL A 103 11.54 -3.77 -11.07
N LEU A 104 10.42 -3.49 -11.72
CA LEU A 104 9.09 -3.44 -11.13
C LEU A 104 8.53 -4.85 -10.93
N GLU A 105 8.08 -5.09 -9.72
CA GLU A 105 7.26 -6.24 -9.32
C GLU A 105 5.91 -5.74 -8.84
N LEU A 106 4.84 -6.28 -9.42
CA LEU A 106 3.47 -6.02 -9.00
C LEU A 106 3.14 -6.86 -7.76
N THR A 107 2.43 -6.26 -6.83
CA THR A 107 2.02 -6.85 -5.55
C THR A 107 0.53 -6.66 -5.35
N ASP A 108 -0.06 -7.32 -4.35
CA ASP A 108 -1.47 -7.15 -4.03
C ASP A 108 -1.85 -5.71 -3.62
N ASP A 109 -0.88 -4.96 -3.09
CA ASP A 109 -1.07 -3.60 -2.54
C ASP A 109 -0.56 -2.48 -3.45
N GLY A 110 -0.04 -2.79 -4.65
CA GLY A 110 0.65 -1.82 -5.49
C GLY A 110 1.82 -2.42 -6.26
N PHE A 111 2.94 -1.71 -6.32
CA PHE A 111 4.19 -2.22 -6.86
C PHE A 111 5.40 -1.84 -6.02
N ILE A 112 6.45 -2.64 -6.15
CA ILE A 112 7.78 -2.34 -5.64
C ILE A 112 8.75 -2.50 -6.80
N ALA A 113 9.58 -1.49 -7.03
CA ALA A 113 10.64 -1.55 -8.01
C ALA A 113 11.99 -1.49 -7.31
N ASP A 114 12.78 -2.57 -7.45
CA ASP A 114 14.03 -2.78 -6.71
C ASP A 114 15.24 -2.95 -7.64
N GLY A 115 16.44 -2.90 -7.06
CA GLY A 115 17.70 -3.13 -7.79
C GLY A 115 18.16 -1.95 -8.64
N GLY A 116 17.52 -0.79 -8.49
CA GLY A 116 17.90 0.46 -9.14
C GLY A 116 19.19 1.05 -8.57
N VAL A 117 19.91 1.81 -9.41
CA VAL A 117 21.10 2.56 -8.99
C VAL A 117 20.90 4.01 -9.34
N LEU A 118 20.85 4.86 -8.32
CA LEU A 118 20.65 6.31 -8.45
C LEU A 118 21.92 7.07 -8.08
N VAL A 119 22.25 8.07 -8.88
CA VAL A 119 23.30 9.04 -8.61
C VAL A 119 22.67 10.41 -8.46
N ALA A 120 23.08 11.14 -7.42
CA ALA A 120 22.70 12.52 -7.18
C ALA A 120 23.97 13.37 -7.06
N THR A 121 24.12 14.35 -7.96
CA THR A 121 25.13 15.40 -7.83
C THR A 121 24.47 16.62 -7.22
N VAL A 122 24.90 16.99 -6.03
CA VAL A 122 24.34 18.08 -5.23
C VAL A 122 25.32 19.23 -5.20
N SER A 123 24.85 20.45 -5.49
CA SER A 123 25.64 21.67 -5.39
C SER A 123 24.97 22.66 -4.43
N GLY A 124 25.78 23.39 -3.66
CA GLY A 124 25.27 24.32 -2.66
C GLY A 124 26.36 24.94 -1.80
N THR A 125 25.98 25.31 -0.58
CA THR A 125 26.86 25.89 0.43
C THR A 125 27.18 24.85 1.49
N GLY A 126 28.46 24.61 1.72
CA GLY A 126 28.95 23.73 2.77
C GLY A 126 28.74 24.30 4.17
N GLN A 127 28.87 23.46 5.20
CA GLN A 127 28.82 23.89 6.60
C GLN A 127 29.92 24.91 7.00
N ASP A 128 30.98 24.98 6.22
CA ASP A 128 32.06 25.97 6.35
C ASP A 128 31.75 27.30 5.65
N GLY A 129 30.58 27.43 5.01
CA GLY A 129 30.17 28.59 4.23
C GLY A 129 30.75 28.65 2.82
N ALA A 130 31.60 27.70 2.42
CA ALA A 130 32.16 27.66 1.06
C ALA A 130 31.19 27.01 0.06
N ALA A 131 31.36 27.29 -1.24
CA ALA A 131 30.66 26.53 -2.27
C ALA A 131 31.15 25.08 -2.28
N ARG A 132 30.22 24.14 -2.38
CA ARG A 132 30.50 22.70 -2.37
C ARG A 132 29.66 22.01 -3.46
N THR A 133 30.26 20.98 -4.07
CA THR A 133 29.58 20.06 -4.98
C THR A 133 30.00 18.65 -4.63
N GLU A 134 29.04 17.77 -4.37
CA GLU A 134 29.28 16.37 -4.00
C GLU A 134 28.42 15.44 -4.86
N THR A 135 28.92 14.23 -5.08
CA THR A 135 28.19 13.19 -5.82
C THR A 135 27.98 11.97 -4.94
N TYR A 136 26.71 11.61 -4.77
CA TYR A 136 26.29 10.43 -4.03
C TYR A 136 25.79 9.37 -5.00
N ARG A 137 26.17 8.13 -4.76
CA ARG A 137 25.68 6.96 -5.50
C ARG A 137 25.09 5.98 -4.50
N THR A 138 23.90 5.47 -4.81
CA THR A 138 23.25 4.42 -4.02
C THR A 138 22.76 3.27 -4.90
N GLU A 139 22.99 2.05 -4.43
CA GLU A 139 22.48 0.81 -5.03
C GLU A 139 21.29 0.23 -4.27
N SER A 140 20.90 0.87 -3.15
CA SER A 140 19.76 0.47 -2.33
C SER A 140 18.50 1.29 -2.63
N TRP A 141 18.46 1.95 -3.79
CA TRP A 141 17.31 2.72 -4.21
C TRP A 141 16.19 1.78 -4.67
N SER A 142 14.99 2.03 -4.12
CA SER A 142 13.76 1.34 -4.44
C SER A 142 12.64 2.37 -4.62
N VAL A 143 11.72 2.10 -5.54
CA VAL A 143 10.55 2.92 -5.81
C VAL A 143 9.31 2.13 -5.44
N ARG A 144 8.32 2.79 -4.84
CA ARG A 144 7.05 2.17 -4.49
C ARG A 144 5.92 3.04 -4.99
N GLY A 145 4.78 2.40 -5.20
CA GLY A 145 3.60 3.10 -5.64
C GLY A 145 2.37 2.21 -5.66
N ASN A 146 1.24 2.83 -5.94
CA ASN A 146 -0.01 2.13 -6.23
C ASN A 146 -0.06 1.79 -7.72
N VAL A 147 -0.82 0.74 -8.04
CA VAL A 147 -1.14 0.36 -9.40
C VAL A 147 -2.66 0.25 -9.54
N ALA A 148 -3.22 0.85 -10.57
CA ALA A 148 -4.58 0.60 -11.00
C ALA A 148 -4.54 -0.06 -12.38
N ALA A 149 -5.16 -1.23 -12.50
CA ALA A 149 -5.27 -1.94 -13.76
C ALA A 149 -6.74 -2.02 -14.21
N ASP A 150 -7.03 -1.57 -15.43
CA ASP A 150 -8.34 -1.66 -16.08
C ASP A 150 -8.16 -2.23 -17.49
N GLY A 151 -8.45 -3.52 -17.65
CA GLY A 151 -8.22 -4.24 -18.91
C GLY A 151 -6.76 -4.18 -19.34
N ASP A 152 -6.49 -3.47 -20.44
CA ASP A 152 -5.16 -3.29 -21.02
C ASP A 152 -4.48 -1.97 -20.59
N ARG A 153 -5.09 -1.22 -19.65
CA ARG A 153 -4.50 -0.01 -19.07
C ARG A 153 -3.93 -0.29 -17.69
N VAL A 154 -2.72 0.22 -17.48
CA VAL A 154 -2.06 0.29 -16.18
C VAL A 154 -1.80 1.77 -15.89
N ASP A 155 -2.17 2.22 -14.70
CA ASP A 155 -1.86 3.54 -14.17
C ASP A 155 -1.02 3.37 -12.90
N LEU A 156 0.12 4.05 -12.84
CA LEU A 156 1.03 4.04 -11.69
C LEU A 156 0.98 5.37 -10.93
N ASP A 157 0.95 5.28 -9.60
CA ASP A 157 1.06 6.42 -8.70
C ASP A 157 2.20 6.18 -7.71
N VAL A 158 3.33 6.84 -7.95
CA VAL A 158 4.58 6.70 -7.18
C VAL A 158 4.54 7.62 -5.95
N TRP A 159 5.08 7.15 -4.80
CA TRP A 159 5.16 7.95 -3.57
C TRP A 159 6.46 7.75 -2.76
#